data_AF-A0A4R3TRN2-F1
#
_entry.id   AF-A0A4R3TRN2-F1
#
_cell.length_a   1.000
_cell.length_b   1.000
_cell.length_c   1.000
_cell.angle_alpha   90.00
_cell.angle_beta   90.00
_cell.angle_gamma   90.00
#
_symmetry.space_group_name_H-M   'P 1'
#
loop_
_entity.id
_entity.type
_entity.pdbx_description
1 polymer ?
#
loop_
_entity_poly.entity_id
_entity_poly.type
_entity_poly.pdbx_seq_one_letter_code
_entity_poly.pdbx_strand_id
1 'polypeptide(L)'
;MIASVEAIFLSTFVLISQNRMAAEAERRAELDLQISLLAEHEITKVVALLNEVARKLGIDSQENKELQEAASDIAPERVLDKIEESKN
;
A
#
# COMPACT_ATOMS: atom_id res chain seq x y z
N MET A 1 17.34 -41.04 -22.21
CA MET A 1 17.82 -39.83 -22.93
C MET A 1 16.67 -38.91 -23.36
N ILE A 2 15.60 -39.43 -23.98
CA ILE A 2 14.40 -38.64 -24.37
C ILE A 2 13.78 -37.87 -23.18
N ALA A 3 13.55 -38.55 -22.06
CA ALA A 3 12.99 -37.94 -20.85
C ALA A 3 13.83 -36.78 -20.28
N SER A 4 15.16 -36.80 -20.42
CA SER A 4 16.03 -35.70 -19.95
C SER A 4 15.91 -34.47 -20.84
N VAL A 5 15.73 -34.65 -22.15
CA VAL A 5 15.54 -33.53 -23.08
C VAL A 5 14.18 -32.88 -22.82
N GLU A 6 13.13 -33.68 -22.66
CA GLU A 6 11.79 -33.20 -22.31
C GLU A 6 11.77 -32.43 -20.98
N ALA A 7 12.51 -32.92 -19.98
CA ALA A 7 12.65 -32.23 -18.70
C ALA A 7 13.33 -30.86 -18.82
N ILE A 8 14.35 -30.72 -19.67
CA ILE A 8 15.00 -29.41 -19.93
C ILE A 8 14.00 -28.44 -20.55
N PHE A 9 13.25 -28.89 -21.57
CA PHE A 9 12.22 -28.05 -22.21
C PHE A 9 11.15 -27.59 -21.22
N LEU A 10 10.59 -28.52 -20.44
CA LEU A 10 9.61 -28.19 -19.40
C LEU A 10 10.18 -27.22 -18.36
N SER A 11 11.40 -27.44 -17.91
CA SER A 11 12.06 -26.56 -16.93
C SER A 11 12.27 -25.15 -17.49
N THR A 12 12.66 -25.02 -18.77
CA THR A 12 12.76 -23.71 -19.42
C THR A 12 11.41 -23.02 -19.53
N PHE A 13 10.34 -23.74 -19.90
CA PHE A 13 8.98 -23.17 -19.91
C PHE A 13 8.52 -22.71 -18.53
N VAL A 14 8.79 -23.52 -17.50
CA VAL A 14 8.49 -23.17 -16.11
C VAL A 14 9.26 -21.92 -15.68
N LEU A 15 10.58 -21.86 -15.94
CA LEU A 15 11.41 -20.70 -15.60
C LEU A 15 10.96 -19.42 -16.32
N ILE A 16 10.60 -19.50 -17.60
CA ILE A 16 10.04 -18.37 -18.35
C ILE A 16 8.74 -17.89 -17.71
N SER A 17 7.83 -18.82 -17.37
CA SER A 17 6.57 -18.48 -16.72
C SER A 17 6.79 -17.87 -15.34
N GLN A 18 7.72 -18.42 -14.56
CA GLN A 18 8.10 -17.92 -13.23
C GLN A 18 8.66 -16.50 -13.32
N ASN A 19 9.59 -16.23 -14.25
CA ASN A 19 10.13 -14.89 -14.46
C ASN A 19 9.03 -13.88 -14.82
N ARG A 20 8.07 -14.28 -15.68
CA ARG A 20 6.94 -13.41 -16.02
C ARG A 20 6.04 -13.12 -14.81
N MET A 21 5.71 -14.15 -14.02
CA MET A 21 4.92 -13.98 -12.81
C MET A 21 5.62 -13.10 -11.78
N ALA A 22 6.94 -13.25 -11.61
CA ALA A 22 7.73 -12.42 -10.72
C ALA A 22 7.71 -10.94 -11.14
N ALA A 23 7.89 -10.66 -12.44
CA ALA A 23 7.82 -9.30 -12.95
C ALA A 23 6.42 -8.68 -12.81
N GLU A 24 5.36 -9.47 -12.93
CA GLU A 24 3.99 -9.00 -12.71
C GLU A 24 3.70 -8.76 -11.23
N ALA A 25 4.19 -9.64 -10.34
CA ALA A 25 4.06 -9.48 -8.89
C ALA A 25 4.75 -8.19 -8.41
N GLU A 26 5.95 -7.90 -8.93
CA GLU A 26 6.67 -6.66 -8.58
C GLU A 26 5.88 -5.41 -8.98
N ARG A 27 5.32 -5.38 -10.20
CA ARG A 27 4.47 -4.27 -10.65
C ARG A 27 3.22 -4.11 -9.82
N ARG A 28 2.59 -5.21 -9.41
CA ARG A 28 1.43 -5.18 -8.51
C ARG A 28 1.81 -4.62 -7.15
N ALA A 29 2.93 -5.05 -6.57
CA ALA A 29 3.41 -4.55 -5.30
C ALA A 29 3.70 -3.03 -5.34
N GLU A 30 4.29 -2.53 -6.43
CA GLU A 30 4.50 -1.09 -6.63
C GLU A 30 3.17 -0.33 -6.70
N LEU A 31 2.20 -0.83 -7.48
CA LEU A 31 0.87 -0.23 -7.59
C LEU A 31 0.12 -0.27 -6.25
N ASP A 32 0.21 -1.37 -5.50
CA ASP A 32 -0.43 -1.52 -4.19
C ASP A 32 0.13 -0.49 -3.20
N LEU A 33 1.44 -0.22 -3.23
CA LEU A 33 2.05 0.85 -2.45
C LEU A 33 1.50 2.22 -2.86
N GLN A 34 1.47 2.53 -4.16
CA GLN A 34 0.93 3.81 -4.65
C GLN A 34 -0.53 4.01 -4.26
N ILE A 35 -1.36 2.97 -4.38
CA ILE A 35 -2.77 3.00 -3.97
C ILE A 35 -2.88 3.23 -2.48
N SER A 36 -2.08 2.54 -1.66
CA SER A 36 -2.10 2.69 -0.20
C SER A 36 -1.75 4.12 0.23
N LEU A 37 -0.72 4.70 -0.38
CA LEU A 37 -0.31 6.09 -0.12
C LEU A 37 -1.37 7.12 -0.54
N LEU A 38 -1.99 6.92 -1.70
CA LEU A 38 -3.07 7.77 -2.17
C LEU A 38 -4.29 7.67 -1.24
N ALA A 39 -4.66 6.44 -0.85
CA ALA A 39 -5.76 6.19 0.07
C ALA A 39 -5.52 6.86 1.42
N GLU A 40 -4.31 6.79 1.98
CA GLU A 40 -3.95 7.45 3.24
C GLU A 40 -4.21 8.96 3.17
N HIS A 41 -3.71 9.61 2.12
CA HIS A 41 -3.90 11.06 1.89
C HIS A 41 -5.37 11.44 1.74
N GLU A 42 -6.15 10.64 1.00
CA GLU A 42 -7.58 10.87 0.83
C GLU A 42 -8.35 10.65 2.13
N ILE A 43 -8.01 9.62 2.92
CA ILE A 43 -8.60 9.35 4.23
C ILE A 43 -8.34 10.51 5.18
N THR A 44 -7.11 11.04 5.25
CA THR A 44 -6.80 12.23 6.08
C THR A 44 -7.71 13.41 5.72
N LYS A 45 -7.92 13.68 4.42
CA LYS A 45 -8.83 14.75 3.97
C LYS A 45 -10.28 14.50 4.38
N VAL A 46 -10.74 13.26 4.27
CA VAL A 46 -12.09 12.86 4.69
C VAL A 46 -12.24 13.08 6.21
N VAL A 47 -11.27 12.66 7.01
CA VAL A 47 -11.27 12.88 8.46
C VAL A 47 -11.27 14.37 8.80
N ALA A 48 -10.46 15.18 8.13
CA ALA A 48 -10.44 16.63 8.31
C ALA A 48 -11.82 17.25 8.00
N LEU A 49 -12.45 16.85 6.90
CA LEU A 49 -13.79 17.31 6.54
C LEU A 49 -14.86 16.87 7.55
N LEU A 50 -14.81 15.62 8.03
CA LEU A 50 -15.70 15.12 9.07
C LEU A 50 -15.54 15.89 10.38
N ASN A 51 -14.31 16.27 10.74
CA ASN A 51 -14.04 17.14 11.89
C ASN A 51 -14.66 18.53 11.73
N GLU A 52 -14.65 19.14 10.54
CA GLU A 52 -15.37 20.39 10.28
C GLU A 52 -16.89 20.24 10.48
N VAL A 53 -17.45 19.12 10.00
CA VAL A 53 -18.88 18.82 10.14
C VAL A 53 -19.25 18.59 11.61
N ALA A 54 -18.47 17.81 12.35
CA ALA A 54 -18.69 17.55 13.78
C ALA A 54 -18.72 18.86 14.59
N ARG A 55 -17.77 19.77 14.33
CA ARG A 55 -17.73 21.10 14.98
C ARG A 55 -18.97 21.93 14.67
N LYS A 56 -19.46 21.93 13.42
CA LYS A 56 -20.71 22.62 13.05
C LYS A 56 -21.94 22.04 13.73
N LEU A 57 -21.94 20.75 14.02
CA LEU A 57 -23.03 20.05 14.72
C LEU A 57 -22.93 20.17 16.26
N GLY A 58 -21.91 20.83 16.80
CA GLY A 58 -21.68 20.94 18.24
C GLY A 58 -21.28 19.61 18.89
N ILE A 59 -20.79 18.66 18.09
CA ILE A 59 -20.27 17.38 18.58
C ILE A 59 -18.82 17.64 18.97
N ASP A 60 -18.52 17.53 20.26
CA ASP A 60 -17.19 17.77 20.79
C ASP A 60 -16.27 16.57 20.47
N SER A 61 -15.66 16.59 19.29
CA SER A 61 -14.68 15.56 18.88
C SER A 61 -13.28 15.81 19.45
N GLN A 62 -13.07 16.92 20.18
CA GLN A 62 -11.78 17.31 20.75
C GLN A 62 -11.28 16.33 21.84
N GLU A 63 -12.19 15.60 22.49
CA GLU A 63 -11.82 14.63 23.53
C GLU A 63 -11.30 13.30 22.96
N ASN A 64 -11.52 13.03 21.67
CA ASN A 64 -11.08 11.77 21.06
C ASN A 64 -9.69 11.93 20.44
N LYS A 65 -8.68 11.57 21.24
CA LYS A 65 -7.26 11.58 20.88
C LYS A 65 -6.97 10.81 19.58
N GLU A 66 -7.67 9.70 19.34
CA GLU A 66 -7.52 8.88 18.12
C GLU A 66 -7.99 9.63 16.86
N LEU A 67 -9.04 10.45 16.96
CA LEU A 67 -9.55 11.27 15.84
C LEU A 67 -8.64 12.45 15.52
N GLN A 68 -7.93 13.00 16.52
CA GLN A 68 -6.94 14.06 16.29
C GLN A 68 -5.66 13.52 15.66
N GLU A 69 -5.23 12.33 16.04
CA GLU A 69 -4.10 11.64 15.40
C GLU A 69 -4.43 11.27 13.95
N ALA A 70 -5.62 10.73 13.68
CA ALA A 70 -6.06 10.42 12.31
C ALA A 70 -6.25 11.66 11.41
N ALA A 71 -6.49 12.83 11.99
CA ALA A 71 -6.63 14.10 11.28
C ALA A 71 -5.31 14.85 11.07
N SER A 72 -4.25 14.43 11.76
CA SER A 72 -2.94 15.05 11.65
C SER A 72 -2.32 14.62 10.32
N ASP A 73 -2.16 15.58 9.41
CA ASP A 73 -1.71 15.42 8.02
C ASP A 73 -0.63 14.32 7.85
N ILE A 74 -1.05 13.14 7.38
CA ILE A 74 -0.14 12.03 7.10
C ILE A 74 0.32 12.20 5.66
N ALA A 75 1.43 12.93 5.49
CA ALA A 75 2.07 13.05 4.19
C ALA A 75 2.49 11.67 3.67
N PRO A 76 2.18 11.30 2.41
CA PRO A 76 2.58 10.03 1.81
C PRO A 76 4.07 9.70 1.99
N GLU A 77 4.92 10.72 1.96
CA GLU A 77 6.36 10.62 2.17
C GLU A 77 6.70 10.05 3.55
N ARG A 78 5.93 10.39 4.59
CA ARG A 78 6.17 9.85 5.95
C ARG A 78 5.82 8.38 6.09
N VAL A 79 4.85 7.89 5.31
CA VAL A 79 4.51 6.46 5.27
C VAL A 79 5.63 5.70 4.58
N LEU A 80 6.17 6.24 3.48
CA LEU A 80 7.35 5.70 2.79
C LEU A 80 8.56 5.63 3.73
N ASP A 81 8.88 6.72 4.42
CA ASP A 81 9.98 6.77 5.40
C ASP A 81 9.84 5.68 6.48
N LYS A 82 8.62 5.44 6.97
CA LYS A 82 8.36 4.43 8.00
C LYS A 82 8.49 2.99 7.48
N ILE A 83 8.09 2.75 6.24
CA ILE A 83 8.26 1.45 5.58
C ILE A 83 9.75 1.16 5.34
N GLU A 84 10.54 2.18 4.98
CA GLU A 84 12.00 2.06 4.83
C GLU A 84 12.69 1.80 6.18
N GLU A 85 12.30 2.52 7.24
CA GLU A 85 12.81 2.27 8.60
C GLU A 85 12.52 0.85 9.09
N SER A 86 11.35 0.28 8.74
CA SER A 86 10.97 -1.08 9.15
C SER A 86 11.63 -2.20 8.33
N LYS A 87 12.33 -1.88 7.24
CA LYS A 87 13.07 -2.85 6.42
C LYS A 87 14.51 -3.06 6.88
N ASN A 88 15.02 -2.24 7.81
CA ASN A 88 16.33 -2.40 8.47
C ASN A 88 16.20 -3.15 9.80
#